data_AF-A0A7Y5HH77-F1
#
_entry.id   AF-A0A7Y5HH77-F1
#
_cell.length_a   1.000
_cell.length_b   1.000
_cell.length_c   1.000
_cell.angle_alpha   90.00
_cell.angle_beta   90.00
_cell.angle_gamma   90.00
#
_symmetry.space_group_name_H-M   'P 1'
#
loop_
_entity.id
_entity.type
_entity.pdbx_description
1 polymer ?
#
loop_
_entity_poly.entity_id
_entity_poly.type
_entity_poly.pdbx_seq_one_letter_code
_entity_poly.pdbx_strand_id
1 'polypeptide(L)' 'MFAGIAPRYDLLNHLLSANRDHGWRRATVAAGEARPGDPVLDVCTGTGDLALEWARTLGPRS' A
#
# COMPACT_ATOMS: atom_id res chain seq x y z
N MET A 1 -11.40 -14.80 9.15
CA MET A 1 -12.19 -15.49 8.10
C MET A 1 -11.72 -15.17 6.66
N PHE A 2 -10.68 -14.34 6.45
CA PHE A 2 -10.07 -14.10 5.11
C PHE A 2 -8.58 -14.48 4.98
N ALA A 3 -7.91 -14.83 6.10
CA ALA A 3 -6.47 -15.09 6.13
C ALA A 3 -6.01 -16.28 5.27
N GLY A 4 -6.90 -17.24 4.96
CA GLY A 4 -6.55 -18.41 4.15
C GLY A 4 -6.52 -18.18 2.64
N ILE A 5 -7.16 -17.11 2.16
CA ILE A 5 -7.30 -16.83 0.71
C ILE A 5 -6.33 -15.71 0.26
N ALA A 6 -5.93 -14.83 1.18
CA ALA A 6 -5.01 -13.72 0.93
C ALA A 6 -3.70 -14.12 0.24
N PRO A 7 -2.97 -15.19 0.65
CA PRO A 7 -1.67 -15.50 0.05
C PRO A 7 -1.77 -15.88 -1.43
N ARG A 8 -2.87 -16.53 -1.82
CA ARG A 8 -3.11 -16.94 -3.21
C ARG A 8 -3.50 -15.75 -4.08
N TYR A 9 -4.23 -14.79 -3.51
CA TYR A 9 -4.62 -13.56 -4.17
C TYR A 9 -3.46 -12.59 -4.35
N ASP A 10 -2.60 -12.45 -3.34
CA ASP A 10 -1.40 -11.60 -3.45
C ASP A 10 -0.47 -12.13 -4.55
N LEU A 11 -0.25 -13.45 -4.60
CA LEU A 11 0.52 -14.08 -5.68
C LEU A 11 -0.10 -13.85 -7.06
N LEU A 12 -1.43 -13.98 -7.17
CA LEU A 12 -2.17 -13.70 -8.40
C LEU A 12 -2.09 -12.21 -8.79
N ASN A 13 -2.19 -11.30 -7.83
CA ASN A 13 -2.08 -9.86 -8.09
C ASN A 13 -0.68 -9.49 -8.58
N HIS A 14 0.37 -10.06 -7.99
CA HIS A 14 1.74 -9.84 -8.47
C HIS A 14 1.97 -10.44 -9.87
N LEU A 15 1.45 -11.64 -10.14
CA LEU A 15 1.58 -12.30 -11.45
C LEU A 15 0.76 -11.60 -12.55
N LEU A 16 -0.52 -11.31 -12.29
CA LEU A 16 -1.42 -10.65 -13.24
C LEU A 16 -1.05 -9.19 -13.49
N SER A 17 -0.55 -8.50 -12.46
CA SER A 17 -0.05 -7.13 -12.61
C SER A 17 1.37 -7.08 -13.19
N ALA A 18 2.00 -8.22 -13.49
CA ALA A 18 3.42 -8.31 -13.89
C ALA A 18 4.34 -7.50 -12.96
N ASN A 19 4.12 -7.58 -11.64
CA ASN A 19 4.85 -6.85 -10.60
C ASN A 19 4.73 -5.30 -10.68
N ARG A 20 3.76 -4.78 -11.43
CA ARG A 20 3.54 -3.33 -11.57
C ARG A 20 2.76 -2.72 -10.41
N ASP A 21 2.22 -3.53 -9.50
CA ASP A 21 1.48 -3.06 -8.32
C ASP A 21 2.36 -2.19 -7.42
N HIS A 22 3.64 -2.54 -7.25
CA HIS A 22 4.62 -1.71 -6.55
C HIS A 22 4.86 -0.35 -7.21
N GLY A 23 4.76 -0.27 -8.55
CA GLY A 23 4.86 0.98 -9.29
C GLY A 23 3.65 1.88 -9.04
N TRP A 24 2.45 1.30 -9.03
CA TRP A 24 1.22 2.02 -8.78
C TRP A 24 1.15 2.55 -7.35
N ARG A 25 1.56 1.77 -6.33
CA ARG A 25 1.61 2.25 -4.94
C ARG A 25 2.49 3.49 -4.80
N ARG A 26 3.69 3.47 -5.39
CA ARG A 26 4.61 4.62 -5.41
C ARG A 26 4.01 5.82 -6.12
N ALA A 27 3.35 5.60 -7.26
CA ALA A 27 2.67 6.67 -7.99
C ALA A 27 1.50 7.26 -7.19
N THR A 28 0.73 6.43 -6.48
CA THR A 28 -0.37 6.86 -5.60
C THR A 28 0.14 7.71 -4.44
N VAL A 29 1.22 7.29 -3.77
CA VAL A 29 1.84 8.07 -2.70
C VAL A 29 2.40 9.40 -3.23
N ALA A 30 3.06 9.38 -4.39
CA ALA A 30 3.60 10.59 -5.03
C ALA A 30 2.52 11.55 -5.55
N ALA A 31 1.36 11.04 -5.93
CA ALA A 31 0.22 11.86 -6.38
C ALA A 31 -0.63 12.38 -5.22
N GLY A 32 -0.53 11.79 -4.03
CA GLY A 32 -1.26 12.26 -2.86
C GLY A 32 -0.63 13.50 -2.24
N GLU A 33 -1.47 14.40 -1.72
CA GLU A 33 -1.05 15.71 -1.20
C GLU A 33 -0.72 15.70 0.30
N ALA A 34 -0.64 14.51 0.92
CA ALA A 34 -0.36 14.38 2.35
C ALA A 34 1.06 14.82 2.68
N ARG A 35 1.20 15.60 3.76
CA ARG A 35 2.45 16.20 4.21
C ARG A 35 3.06 15.40 5.35
N PRO A 36 4.36 15.54 5.62
CA PRO A 36 4.98 14.86 6.76
C PRO A 36 4.20 15.09 8.05
N GLY A 37 3.87 14.00 8.75
CA GLY A 37 3.05 14.01 9.97
C GLY A 37 1.53 13.96 9.76
N ASP A 38 1.01 14.09 8.54
CA ASP A 38 -0.43 14.00 8.30
C ASP A 38 -0.97 12.58 8.56
N PRO A 39 -2.18 12.45 9.13
CA PRO A 39 -2.83 11.16 9.27
C PRO A 39 -3.38 10.68 7.91
N VAL A 40 -3.02 9.46 7.51
CA VAL A 40 -3.54 8.79 6.31
C VAL A 40 -4.23 7.49 6.69
N LEU A 41 -5.40 7.23 6.11
CA LEU A 41 -6.18 6.00 6.30
C LEU A 41 -6.13 5.15 5.04
N ASP A 42 -5.58 3.94 5.14
CA ASP A 42 -5.62 2.93 4.09
C ASP A 42 -6.83 2.00 4.31
N VAL A 43 -7.79 2.04 3.39
CA VAL A 43 -9.05 1.30 3.47
C VAL A 43 -8.96 0.03 2.62
N CYS A 44 -9.43 -1.11 3.15
CA CYS A 44 -9.32 -2.43 2.50
C CYS A 44 -7.85 -2.85 2.22
N THR A 45 -6.96 -2.49 3.12
CA THR A 45 -5.49 -2.52 2.98
C THR A 45 -4.84 -3.89 2.70
N GLY A 46 -5.55 -5.01 2.91
CA GLY A 46 -5.00 -6.34 2.67
C GLY A 46 -3.74 -6.60 3.52
N THR A 47 -2.59 -6.78 2.85
CA THR A 47 -1.26 -6.98 3.47
C THR A 47 -0.65 -5.74 4.11
N GLY A 48 -1.19 -4.54 3.86
CA GLY A 48 -0.64 -3.31 4.44
C GLY A 48 0.43 -2.60 3.61
N ASP A 49 0.74 -3.08 2.41
CA ASP A 49 1.89 -2.56 1.64
C ASP A 49 1.77 -1.08 1.26
N LEU A 50 0.55 -0.59 1.00
CA LEU A 50 0.32 0.82 0.69
C LEU A 50 0.46 1.71 1.94
N ALA A 51 -0.07 1.27 3.08
CA ALA A 51 0.13 1.94 4.37
C ALA A 51 1.61 2.02 4.76
N LEU A 52 2.39 0.95 4.52
CA LEU A 52 3.84 0.94 4.77
C LEU A 52 4.57 1.94 3.87
N GLU A 53 4.18 2.05 2.60
CA GLU A 53 4.78 3.03 1.69
C GLU A 53 4.46 4.47 2.13
N TRP A 54 3.21 4.75 2.55
CA TRP A 54 2.84 6.04 3.15
C TRP A 54 3.65 6.36 4.41
N ALA A 55 3.87 5.38 5.30
CA ALA A 55 4.65 5.58 6.51
C ALA A 55 6.11 5.97 6.23
N ARG A 56 6.71 5.43 5.16
CA ARG A 56 8.06 5.80 4.73
C ARG A 56 8.14 7.23 4.21
N THR A 57 7.08 7.71 3.57
CA THR A 57 7.03 9.07 2.99
C THR A 57 6.67 10.14 4.01
N LEU A 58 5.72 9.88 4.92
CA LEU A 58 5.22 10.87 5.87
C LEU A 58 6.09 11.00 7.13
N GLY A 59 6.89 9.99 7.45
CA GLY A 59 7.74 9.97 8.63
C GLY A 59 6.95 9.91 9.95
N PRO A 60 7.65 9.91 11.10
CA PRO A 60 7.01 9.86 12.41
C PRO A 60 6.21 11.12 12.71
N ARG A 61 5.04 10.96 13.33
CA ARG A 61 4.28 12.07 13.92
C ARG A 61 5.03 12.62 15.14
N SER A 62 5.32 13.92 15.12
CA SER A 62 5.85 14.69 16.25
C SER A 62 4.82 14.87 17.36
#